data_AF-X0U4Q6-F1
#
_entry.id   AF-X0U4Q6-F1
#
_cell.length_a   1.000
_cell.length_b   1.000
_cell.length_c   1.000
_cell.angle_alpha   90.00
_cell.angle_beta   90.00
_cell.angle_gamma   90.00
#
_symmetry.space_group_name_H-M   'P 1'
#
loop_
_entity.id
_entity.type
_entity.pdbx_description
1 polymer ?
#
loop_
_entity_poly.entity_id
_entity_poly.type
_entity_poly.pdbx_seq_one_letter_code
_entity_poly.pdbx_strand_id
1 'polypeptide(L)'
;DWFDLLDDASQTVEIDANDIGGASFMISPKELGINSLQITARSTEAADAVIKTLIIEPEGVSREVVSNLNISEGDPATVTTDIPFDAVDGSGRAYLTVTSSYLTQTLEGLEELIQMPFGCGEQNMLLLAPDIYIIRYLQESGQVKPEIMAKAELLMITGYQRELTYRRSDGSFSAFGESDEIGSLWLTAFVLKTFAQATDLIYIDESVLSEAKAWITAHQNADGSFDQVGFVHHQELIGGVSGKDALTAYVAIALMEAGDNIGGAKAVAYLENQLSGMD
;
A
#
# COMPACT_ATOMS: atom_id res chain seq x y z
N ASP A 1 -33.05 -33.24 -6.62
CA ASP A 1 -31.81 -33.69 -5.98
C ASP A 1 -30.61 -33.29 -6.82
N TRP A 2 -29.68 -32.55 -6.21
CA TRP A 2 -28.51 -31.94 -6.86
C TRP A 2 -27.40 -32.96 -7.20
N PHE A 3 -27.57 -34.24 -6.84
CA PHE A 3 -26.66 -35.33 -7.14
C PHE A 3 -27.42 -36.63 -7.46
N ASP A 4 -26.74 -37.56 -8.13
CA ASP A 4 -27.15 -38.97 -8.26
C ASP A 4 -26.33 -39.81 -7.29
N LEU A 5 -27.00 -40.69 -6.55
CA LEU A 5 -26.32 -41.72 -5.79
C LEU A 5 -26.06 -42.91 -6.72
N LEU A 6 -24.80 -43.31 -6.84
CA LEU A 6 -24.39 -44.39 -7.75
C LEU A 6 -24.37 -45.77 -7.08
N ASP A 7 -24.43 -45.80 -5.75
CA ASP A 7 -24.47 -47.00 -4.91
C ASP A 7 -25.80 -47.10 -4.15
N ASP A 8 -25.93 -48.08 -3.26
CA ASP A 8 -27.09 -48.23 -2.37
C ASP A 8 -27.22 -47.05 -1.39
N ALA A 9 -28.45 -46.57 -1.19
CA ALA A 9 -28.78 -45.46 -0.28
C ALA A 9 -28.59 -45.76 1.22
N SER A 10 -28.32 -47.01 1.55
CA SER A 10 -28.08 -47.45 2.92
C SER A 10 -27.06 -48.58 2.94
N GLN A 11 -26.13 -48.52 3.89
CA GLN A 11 -25.18 -49.59 4.18
C GLN A 11 -25.27 -49.95 5.66
N THR A 12 -25.08 -51.23 5.98
CA THR A 12 -25.01 -51.72 7.36
C THR A 12 -23.58 -52.13 7.66
N VAL A 13 -23.03 -51.62 8.75
CA VAL A 13 -21.67 -51.89 9.21
C VAL A 13 -21.76 -52.39 10.64
N GLU A 14 -21.10 -53.51 10.95
CA GLU A 14 -20.92 -53.94 12.34
C GLU A 14 -19.71 -53.22 12.93
N ILE A 15 -19.87 -52.67 14.13
CA ILE A 15 -18.85 -51.88 14.82
C ILE A 15 -18.79 -52.38 16.27
N ASP A 16 -17.62 -52.85 16.69
CA ASP A 16 -17.40 -53.30 18.06
C ASP A 16 -17.34 -52.13 19.05
N ALA A 17 -17.50 -52.43 20.34
CA ALA A 17 -17.45 -51.42 21.38
C ALA A 17 -16.08 -50.71 21.42
N ASN A 18 -16.09 -49.37 21.41
CA ASN A 18 -14.90 -48.50 21.31
C ASN A 18 -14.14 -48.61 19.98
N ASP A 19 -14.78 -49.06 18.91
CA ASP A 19 -14.19 -49.11 17.57
C ASP A 19 -14.86 -48.12 16.59
N ILE A 20 -14.30 -47.97 15.40
CA ILE A 20 -14.76 -47.07 14.33
C ILE A 20 -15.04 -47.88 13.06
N GLY A 21 -16.28 -47.82 12.57
CA GLY A 21 -16.67 -48.32 11.25
C GLY A 21 -16.73 -47.21 10.20
N GLY A 22 -16.63 -47.58 8.93
CA GLY A 22 -16.73 -46.67 7.79
C GLY A 22 -17.70 -47.20 6.74
N ALA A 23 -18.45 -46.29 6.13
CA ALA A 23 -19.27 -46.53 4.95
C ALA A 23 -18.92 -45.46 3.91
N SER A 24 -18.90 -45.85 2.63
CA SER A 24 -18.63 -44.94 1.52
C SER A 24 -19.78 -44.96 0.54
N PHE A 25 -20.21 -43.78 0.12
CA PHE A 25 -21.28 -43.59 -0.85
C PHE A 25 -20.71 -42.82 -2.04
N MET A 26 -20.80 -43.40 -3.24
CA MET A 26 -20.38 -42.73 -4.45
C MET A 26 -21.53 -41.84 -4.97
N ILE A 27 -21.26 -40.54 -5.10
CA ILE A 27 -22.22 -39.55 -5.59
C ILE A 27 -21.68 -38.88 -6.86
N SER A 28 -22.58 -38.55 -7.78
CA SER A 28 -22.30 -37.73 -8.97
C SER A 28 -23.08 -36.43 -8.89
N PRO A 29 -22.43 -35.27 -8.68
CA PRO A 29 -23.11 -33.97 -8.71
C PRO A 29 -23.74 -33.68 -10.08
N LYS A 30 -24.90 -33.03 -10.07
CA LYS A 30 -25.67 -32.57 -11.23
C LYS A 30 -25.82 -31.05 -11.29
N GLU A 31 -25.82 -30.40 -10.14
CA GLU A 31 -26.03 -28.95 -10.02
C GLU A 31 -24.81 -28.30 -9.35
N LEU A 32 -24.40 -27.16 -9.91
CA LEU A 32 -23.32 -26.34 -9.37
C LEU A 32 -23.77 -25.58 -8.11
N GLY A 33 -22.79 -25.08 -7.36
CA GLY A 33 -23.02 -24.17 -6.24
C GLY A 33 -23.00 -24.85 -4.88
N ILE A 34 -23.65 -24.19 -3.91
CA ILE A 34 -23.59 -24.54 -2.50
C ILE A 34 -24.77 -25.45 -2.17
N ASN A 35 -24.50 -26.71 -1.90
CA ASN A 35 -25.51 -27.72 -1.64
C ASN A 35 -25.30 -28.37 -0.26
N SER A 36 -26.38 -28.75 0.40
CA SER A 36 -26.32 -29.48 1.66
C SER A 36 -26.39 -30.99 1.42
N LEU A 37 -25.53 -31.73 2.13
CA LEU A 37 -25.51 -33.18 2.19
C LEU A 37 -25.84 -33.60 3.61
N GLN A 38 -26.90 -34.39 3.76
CA GLN A 38 -27.32 -34.96 5.04
C GLN A 38 -27.01 -36.46 5.06
N ILE A 39 -26.37 -36.91 6.13
CA ILE A 39 -26.11 -38.32 6.40
C ILE A 39 -26.76 -38.66 7.75
N THR A 40 -27.49 -39.78 7.79
CA THR A 40 -28.13 -40.27 9.02
C THR A 40 -27.58 -41.65 9.36
N ALA A 41 -27.24 -41.88 10.62
CA ALA A 41 -26.82 -43.17 11.15
C ALA A 41 -27.79 -43.62 12.24
N ARG A 42 -28.13 -44.91 12.27
CA ARG A 42 -29.08 -45.46 13.25
C ARG A 42 -28.67 -46.88 13.66
N SER A 43 -28.69 -47.12 14.97
CA SER A 43 -28.58 -48.44 15.59
C SER A 43 -29.92 -48.84 16.24
N THR A 44 -29.92 -49.97 16.95
CA THR A 44 -31.07 -50.39 17.77
C THR A 44 -31.34 -49.44 18.94
N GLU A 45 -30.33 -48.72 19.42
CA GLU A 45 -30.41 -47.90 20.64
C GLU A 45 -30.32 -46.39 20.40
N ALA A 46 -29.71 -45.95 19.31
CA ALA A 46 -29.46 -44.53 19.04
C ALA A 46 -29.60 -44.18 17.55
N ALA A 47 -29.79 -42.89 17.27
CA ALA A 47 -29.75 -42.33 15.94
C ALA A 47 -29.08 -40.95 15.96
N ASP A 48 -28.35 -40.63 14.91
CA ASP A 48 -27.68 -39.34 14.72
C ASP A 48 -27.76 -38.88 13.25
N ALA A 49 -27.62 -37.58 13.02
CA ALA A 49 -27.64 -36.99 11.69
C ALA A 49 -26.65 -35.83 11.59
N VAL A 50 -25.88 -35.81 10.51
CA VAL A 50 -24.91 -34.74 10.21
C VAL A 50 -25.29 -34.09 8.89
N ILE A 51 -25.33 -32.76 8.87
CA ILE A 51 -25.50 -31.96 7.66
C ILE A 51 -24.19 -31.21 7.39
N LYS A 52 -23.64 -31.40 6.20
CA LYS A 52 -22.44 -30.70 5.72
C LYS A 52 -22.73 -29.99 4.41
N THR A 53 -22.07 -28.87 4.21
CA THR A 53 -22.14 -28.11 2.96
C THR A 53 -21.06 -28.62 2.00
N LEU A 54 -21.45 -28.92 0.77
CA LEU A 54 -20.56 -29.19 -0.34
C LEU A 54 -20.65 -28.03 -1.35
N ILE A 55 -19.50 -27.58 -1.82
CA ILE A 55 -19.38 -26.57 -2.87
C ILE A 55 -19.02 -27.32 -4.16
N ILE A 56 -19.92 -27.30 -5.13
CA ILE A 56 -19.73 -27.93 -6.44
C ILE A 56 -19.29 -26.84 -7.42
N GLU A 57 -18.04 -26.93 -7.85
CA GLU A 57 -17.45 -26.01 -8.83
C GLU A 57 -17.64 -26.54 -10.26
N PRO A 58 -17.71 -25.65 -11.26
CA PRO A 58 -17.75 -26.06 -12.65
C PRO A 58 -16.46 -26.78 -13.05
N GLU A 59 -16.58 -27.77 -13.91
CA GLU A 59 -15.44 -28.44 -14.54
C GLU A 59 -14.72 -27.53 -15.56
N GLY A 60 -13.53 -27.96 -15.99
CA GLY A 60 -12.73 -27.27 -17.01
C GLY A 60 -11.68 -26.32 -16.44
N VAL A 61 -11.23 -25.37 -17.26
CA VAL A 61 -10.19 -24.39 -16.91
C VAL A 61 -10.79 -23.00 -16.92
N SER A 62 -10.76 -22.31 -15.77
CA SER A 62 -11.26 -20.95 -15.65
C SER A 62 -10.52 -19.97 -16.56
N ARG A 63 -11.27 -19.09 -17.24
CA ARG A 63 -10.76 -18.04 -18.10
C ARG A 63 -11.41 -16.72 -17.72
N GLU A 64 -10.60 -15.70 -17.55
CA GLU A 64 -11.04 -14.35 -17.22
C GLU A 64 -10.69 -13.38 -18.37
N VAL A 65 -11.64 -12.52 -18.72
CA VAL A 65 -11.47 -11.45 -19.71
C VAL A 65 -11.80 -10.13 -19.02
N VAL A 66 -10.82 -9.23 -18.97
CA VAL A 66 -10.93 -7.94 -18.27
C VAL A 66 -11.01 -6.81 -19.29
N SER A 67 -11.97 -5.90 -19.11
CA SER A 67 -12.10 -4.66 -19.89
C SER A 67 -12.10 -3.46 -18.95
N ASN A 68 -11.16 -2.54 -19.17
CA ASN A 68 -11.01 -1.32 -18.38
C ASN A 68 -11.41 -0.09 -19.22
N LEU A 69 -12.21 0.80 -18.64
CA LEU A 69 -12.76 1.97 -19.33
C LEU A 69 -12.71 3.21 -18.44
N ASN A 70 -12.39 4.35 -19.05
CA ASN A 70 -12.63 5.67 -18.47
C ASN A 70 -13.98 6.18 -18.93
N ILE A 71 -14.84 6.57 -17.98
CA ILE A 71 -16.13 7.20 -18.29
C ILE A 71 -16.03 8.66 -17.88
N SER A 72 -16.24 9.58 -18.83
CA SER A 72 -16.32 11.01 -18.58
C SER A 72 -17.78 11.46 -18.53
N GLU A 73 -18.05 12.59 -17.86
CA GLU A 73 -19.40 13.15 -17.80
C GLU A 73 -19.96 13.38 -19.22
N GLY A 74 -21.13 12.81 -19.50
CA GLY A 74 -21.81 12.95 -20.79
C GLY A 74 -21.38 11.96 -21.87
N ASP A 75 -20.44 11.04 -21.62
CA ASP A 75 -19.98 10.05 -22.59
C ASP A 75 -20.33 8.62 -22.14
N PRO A 76 -21.45 8.02 -22.59
CA PRO A 76 -21.85 6.69 -22.19
C PRO A 76 -20.99 5.61 -22.84
N ALA A 77 -20.40 4.73 -22.02
CA ALA A 77 -19.67 3.56 -22.48
C ALA A 77 -20.55 2.29 -22.47
N THR A 78 -20.34 1.39 -23.43
CA THR A 78 -21.01 0.08 -23.49
C THR A 78 -19.97 -1.03 -23.37
N VAL A 79 -20.25 -2.03 -22.52
CA VAL A 79 -19.39 -3.20 -22.33
C VAL A 79 -20.18 -4.45 -22.65
N THR A 80 -19.58 -5.35 -23.40
CA THR A 80 -20.15 -6.66 -23.73
C THR A 80 -19.78 -7.67 -22.67
N THR A 81 -20.78 -8.38 -22.13
CA THR A 81 -20.60 -9.46 -21.15
C THR A 81 -20.80 -10.84 -21.78
N ASP A 82 -20.45 -10.97 -23.06
CA ASP A 82 -20.63 -12.22 -23.81
C ASP A 82 -19.72 -13.29 -23.24
N ILE A 83 -20.34 -14.41 -22.86
CA ILE A 83 -19.63 -15.60 -22.39
C ILE A 83 -19.35 -16.48 -23.61
N PRO A 84 -18.11 -16.96 -23.79
CA PRO A 84 -17.76 -17.87 -24.88
C PRO A 84 -18.68 -19.10 -24.94
N PHE A 85 -19.00 -19.56 -26.15
CA PHE A 85 -19.94 -20.66 -26.36
C PHE A 85 -19.45 -22.01 -25.81
N ASP A 86 -18.15 -22.14 -25.58
CA ASP A 86 -17.48 -23.31 -25.02
C ASP A 86 -17.42 -23.28 -23.49
N ALA A 87 -18.00 -22.26 -22.84
CA ALA A 87 -18.12 -22.21 -21.39
C ALA A 87 -19.07 -23.28 -20.87
N VAL A 88 -18.71 -23.90 -19.74
CA VAL A 88 -19.57 -24.84 -19.01
C VAL A 88 -20.84 -24.12 -18.55
N ASP A 89 -22.00 -24.76 -18.72
CA ASP A 89 -23.28 -24.20 -18.31
C ASP A 89 -23.28 -23.80 -16.82
N GLY A 90 -23.71 -22.57 -16.54
CA GLY A 90 -23.73 -22.03 -15.16
C GLY A 90 -22.37 -21.63 -14.59
N SER A 91 -21.27 -21.76 -15.34
CA SER A 91 -19.94 -21.29 -14.90
C SER A 91 -19.71 -19.79 -15.14
N GLY A 92 -20.37 -19.20 -16.14
CA GLY A 92 -20.18 -17.80 -16.52
C GLY A 92 -20.54 -16.81 -15.41
N ARG A 93 -19.64 -15.87 -15.14
CA ARG A 93 -19.82 -14.76 -14.20
C ARG A 93 -19.32 -13.48 -14.85
N ALA A 94 -20.03 -12.38 -14.61
CA ALA A 94 -19.61 -11.04 -15.02
C ALA A 94 -19.61 -10.13 -13.79
N TYR A 95 -18.51 -9.40 -13.59
CA TYR A 95 -18.33 -8.46 -12.50
C TYR A 95 -18.13 -7.06 -13.08
N LEU A 96 -18.83 -6.08 -12.51
CA LEU A 96 -18.67 -4.67 -12.87
C LEU A 96 -18.27 -3.90 -11.61
N THR A 97 -17.12 -3.24 -11.68
CA THR A 97 -16.60 -2.37 -10.61
C THR A 97 -16.44 -0.97 -11.17
N VAL A 98 -17.06 0.01 -10.51
CA VAL A 98 -16.96 1.42 -10.88
C VAL A 98 -16.14 2.13 -9.81
N THR A 99 -15.00 2.70 -10.21
CA THR A 99 -14.14 3.49 -9.33
C THR A 99 -13.98 4.91 -9.88
N SER A 100 -13.71 5.86 -8.98
CA SER A 100 -13.39 7.25 -9.36
C SER A 100 -11.95 7.41 -9.86
N SER A 101 -11.10 6.39 -9.68
CA SER A 101 -9.71 6.37 -10.14
C SER A 101 -9.23 4.93 -10.35
N TYR A 102 -8.32 4.73 -11.31
CA TYR A 102 -7.59 3.47 -11.47
C TYR A 102 -6.75 3.12 -10.24
N LEU A 103 -6.29 4.13 -9.52
CA LEU A 103 -5.48 3.96 -8.33
C LEU A 103 -6.28 3.32 -7.18
N THR A 104 -7.61 3.46 -7.18
CA THR A 104 -8.45 2.91 -6.11
C THR A 104 -8.30 1.40 -5.95
N GLN A 105 -8.10 0.65 -7.04
CA GLN A 105 -7.90 -0.81 -6.99
C GLN A 105 -6.50 -1.20 -6.50
N THR A 106 -5.48 -0.38 -6.79
CA THR A 106 -4.09 -0.61 -6.33
C THR A 106 -3.84 -0.17 -4.89
N LEU A 107 -4.71 0.67 -4.35
CA LEU A 107 -4.53 1.35 -3.07
C LEU A 107 -5.55 0.90 -2.02
N GLU A 108 -6.33 -0.14 -2.30
CA GLU A 108 -7.17 -0.81 -1.29
C GLU A 108 -6.26 -1.45 -0.24
N GLY A 109 -6.44 -1.10 1.03
CA GLY A 109 -5.58 -1.56 2.13
C GLY A 109 -4.33 -0.71 2.36
N LEU A 110 -4.20 0.48 1.74
CA LEU A 110 -3.11 1.43 2.05
C LEU A 110 -3.00 1.73 3.55
N GLU A 111 -4.12 1.73 4.29
CA GLU A 111 -4.10 1.96 5.73
C GLU A 111 -3.31 0.89 6.52
N GLU A 112 -3.06 -0.29 5.93
CA GLU A 112 -2.25 -1.35 6.51
C GLU A 112 -0.75 -1.05 6.44
N LEU A 113 -0.34 -0.17 5.52
CA LEU A 113 1.05 0.30 5.41
C LEU A 113 1.40 1.34 6.47
N ILE A 114 0.40 1.88 7.19
CA ILE A 114 0.61 2.86 8.25
C ILE A 114 1.26 2.18 9.45
N GLN A 115 2.49 2.57 9.77
CA GLN A 115 3.34 1.88 10.75
C GLN A 115 3.98 2.83 11.76
N MET A 116 4.15 2.35 12.99
CA MET A 116 4.78 3.15 14.03
C MET A 116 6.25 3.47 13.70
N PRO A 117 6.65 4.75 13.66
CA PRO A 117 8.04 5.12 13.41
C PRO A 117 8.99 4.65 14.52
N PHE A 118 10.14 4.10 14.15
CA PHE A 118 11.19 3.65 15.06
C PHE A 118 12.58 3.75 14.40
N GLY A 119 13.63 3.43 15.17
CA GLY A 119 15.01 3.41 14.68
C GLY A 119 15.70 4.77 14.76
N CYS A 120 16.81 4.90 14.04
CA CYS A 120 17.59 6.14 13.87
C CYS A 120 16.89 7.12 12.90
N GLY A 121 17.40 8.34 12.69
CA GLY A 121 16.70 9.36 11.88
C GLY A 121 16.28 8.88 10.49
N GLU A 122 17.18 8.17 9.79
CA GLU A 122 16.86 7.60 8.49
C GLU A 122 15.74 6.54 8.54
N GLN A 123 15.78 5.64 9.53
CA GLN A 123 14.76 4.59 9.70
C GLN A 123 13.42 5.16 10.17
N ASN A 124 13.46 6.21 10.99
CA ASN A 124 12.28 6.90 11.43
C ASN A 124 11.57 7.54 10.23
N MET A 125 12.33 8.22 9.36
CA MET A 125 11.82 8.81 8.12
C MET A 125 11.33 7.77 7.10
N LEU A 126 11.94 6.57 7.07
CA LEU A 126 11.49 5.44 6.24
C LEU A 126 10.02 5.06 6.53
N LEU A 127 9.57 5.23 7.77
CA LEU A 127 8.22 4.89 8.21
C LEU A 127 7.30 6.12 8.26
N LEU A 128 7.82 7.26 8.72
CA LEU A 128 7.05 8.50 8.85
C LEU A 128 6.62 9.08 7.50
N ALA A 129 7.50 9.07 6.49
CA ALA A 129 7.15 9.65 5.19
C ALA A 129 5.98 8.91 4.51
N PRO A 130 5.97 7.56 4.40
CA PRO A 130 4.81 6.82 3.92
C PRO A 130 3.52 7.15 4.66
N ASP A 131 3.53 7.19 6.00
CA ASP A 131 2.35 7.53 6.80
C ASP A 131 1.73 8.87 6.38
N ILE A 132 2.56 9.90 6.21
CA ILE A 132 2.13 11.25 5.80
C ILE A 132 1.52 11.22 4.38
N TYR A 133 2.21 10.61 3.41
CA TYR A 133 1.74 10.60 2.02
C TYR A 133 0.48 9.73 1.83
N ILE A 134 0.35 8.63 2.59
CA ILE A 134 -0.86 7.80 2.58
C ILE A 134 -2.05 8.60 3.11
N ILE A 135 -1.91 9.27 4.25
CA ILE A 135 -3.01 10.05 4.82
C ILE A 135 -3.39 11.21 3.93
N ARG A 136 -2.41 11.90 3.34
CA ARG A 136 -2.67 12.97 2.38
C ARG A 136 -3.45 12.46 1.18
N TYR A 137 -3.05 11.34 0.60
CA TYR A 137 -3.78 10.70 -0.49
C TYR A 137 -5.22 10.36 -0.08
N LEU A 138 -5.43 9.71 1.06
CA LEU A 138 -6.75 9.33 1.55
C LEU A 138 -7.65 10.55 1.83
N GLN A 139 -7.06 11.67 2.26
CA GLN A 139 -7.79 12.92 2.49
C GLN A 139 -8.19 13.59 1.16
N GLU A 140 -7.29 13.66 0.19
CA GLU A 140 -7.57 14.23 -1.14
C GLU A 140 -8.55 13.38 -1.96
N SER A 141 -8.49 12.05 -1.81
CA SER A 141 -9.42 11.13 -2.48
C SER A 141 -10.79 11.01 -1.80
N GLY A 142 -10.95 11.61 -0.62
CA GLY A 142 -12.18 11.52 0.18
C GLY A 142 -12.42 10.13 0.79
N GLN A 143 -11.36 9.31 0.91
CA GLN A 143 -11.42 7.93 1.41
C GLN A 143 -11.02 7.79 2.89
N VAL A 144 -10.62 8.89 3.55
CA VAL A 144 -10.15 8.87 4.93
C VAL A 144 -11.27 8.52 5.92
N LYS A 145 -11.05 7.45 6.71
CA LYS A 145 -11.93 7.07 7.83
C LYS A 145 -11.47 7.77 9.11
N PRO A 146 -12.38 8.28 9.98
CA PRO A 146 -11.99 8.98 11.20
C PRO A 146 -11.07 8.19 12.14
N GLU A 147 -11.29 6.89 12.26
CA GLU A 147 -10.46 5.99 13.07
C GLU A 147 -9.03 5.82 12.53
N ILE A 148 -8.88 5.80 11.20
CA ILE A 148 -7.57 5.75 10.54
C ILE A 148 -6.85 7.08 10.71
N MET A 149 -7.56 8.21 10.58
CA MET A 149 -6.98 9.53 10.80
C MET A 149 -6.48 9.70 12.24
N ALA A 150 -7.27 9.33 13.25
CA ALA A 150 -6.86 9.44 14.64
C ALA A 150 -5.62 8.57 14.97
N LYS A 151 -5.57 7.36 14.41
CA LYS A 151 -4.38 6.49 14.54
C LYS A 151 -3.17 7.14 13.87
N ALA A 152 -3.32 7.60 12.64
CA ALA A 152 -2.20 8.16 11.88
C ALA A 152 -1.72 9.48 12.45
N GLU A 153 -2.59 10.34 12.98
CA GLU A 153 -2.22 11.57 13.69
C GLU A 153 -1.28 11.25 14.87
N LEU A 154 -1.61 10.25 15.69
CA LEU A 154 -0.74 9.80 16.78
C LEU A 154 0.63 9.34 16.27
N LEU A 155 0.67 8.58 15.18
CA LEU A 155 1.92 8.06 14.61
C LEU A 155 2.76 9.18 13.98
N MET A 156 2.15 10.10 13.23
CA MET A 156 2.82 11.25 12.65
C MET A 156 3.39 12.18 13.73
N ILE A 157 2.64 12.48 14.80
CA ILE A 157 3.14 13.27 15.93
C ILE A 157 4.31 12.55 16.62
N THR A 158 4.20 11.24 16.82
CA THR A 158 5.27 10.44 17.44
C THR A 158 6.53 10.45 16.58
N GLY A 159 6.39 10.23 15.27
CA GLY A 159 7.50 10.26 14.32
C GLY A 159 8.14 11.63 14.21
N TYR A 160 7.35 12.71 14.19
CA TYR A 160 7.84 14.09 14.20
C TYR A 160 8.69 14.36 15.45
N GLN A 161 8.14 14.11 16.64
CA GLN A 161 8.87 14.33 17.90
C GLN A 161 10.15 13.49 17.99
N ARG A 162 10.11 12.27 17.48
CA ARG A 162 11.28 11.39 17.41
C ARG A 162 12.33 11.92 16.43
N GLU A 163 11.92 12.38 15.26
CA GLU A 163 12.86 12.93 14.26
C GLU A 163 13.59 14.16 14.79
N LEU A 164 12.93 14.99 15.60
CA LEU A 164 13.58 16.13 16.27
C LEU A 164 14.73 15.73 17.19
N THR A 165 14.81 14.47 17.65
CA THR A 165 15.96 13.99 18.42
C THR A 165 17.22 13.77 17.56
N TYR A 166 17.05 13.72 16.24
CA TYR A 166 18.11 13.60 15.24
C TYR A 166 18.43 14.94 14.56
N ARG A 167 17.74 16.01 14.99
CA ARG A 167 18.07 17.38 14.61
C ARG A 167 19.32 17.84 15.33
N ARG A 168 20.17 18.55 14.59
CA ARG A 168 21.40 19.18 15.07
C ARG A 168 21.18 20.66 15.36
N SER A 169 22.06 21.24 16.14
CA SER A 169 22.06 22.63 16.60
C SER A 169 22.23 23.66 15.47
N ASP A 170 22.75 23.24 14.32
CA ASP A 170 22.83 24.06 13.10
C ASP A 170 21.57 23.99 12.23
N GLY A 171 20.54 23.24 12.66
CA GLY A 171 19.28 23.07 11.95
C GLY A 171 19.22 21.87 11.00
N SER A 172 20.34 21.15 10.82
CA SER A 172 20.41 19.97 9.96
C SER A 172 19.94 18.68 10.64
N PHE A 173 19.76 17.63 9.85
CA PHE A 173 19.42 16.28 10.32
C PHE A 173 20.49 15.28 9.89
N SER A 174 20.78 14.31 10.75
CA SER A 174 21.67 13.18 10.46
C SER A 174 21.14 11.90 11.11
N ALA A 175 21.67 10.73 10.74
CA ALA A 175 21.14 9.46 11.26
C ALA A 175 21.19 9.38 12.81
N PHE A 176 22.23 9.95 13.43
CA PHE A 176 22.45 9.91 14.87
C PHE A 176 22.48 11.30 15.53
N GLY A 177 21.97 12.32 14.84
CA GLY A 177 21.90 13.70 15.33
C GLY A 177 23.26 14.26 15.73
N GLU A 178 23.34 14.86 16.92
CA GLU A 178 24.58 15.46 17.45
C GLU A 178 25.73 14.47 17.67
N SER A 179 25.49 13.16 17.58
CA SER A 179 26.56 12.17 17.65
C SER A 179 27.40 12.11 16.36
N ASP A 180 26.85 12.56 15.24
CA ASP A 180 27.58 12.65 13.96
C ASP A 180 28.44 13.92 13.92
N GLU A 181 29.46 13.95 13.04
CA GLU A 181 30.30 15.15 12.90
C GLU A 181 29.60 16.27 12.12
N ILE A 182 28.70 15.91 11.19
CA ILE A 182 28.02 16.84 10.29
C ILE A 182 26.62 16.32 9.92
N GLY A 183 25.72 17.24 9.57
CA GLY A 183 24.42 16.93 8.99
C GLY A 183 24.52 16.24 7.62
N SER A 184 23.47 15.51 7.26
CA SER A 184 23.32 14.93 5.92
C SER A 184 22.42 15.82 5.08
N LEU A 185 22.93 16.28 3.93
CA LEU A 185 22.16 17.14 3.04
C LEU A 185 20.93 16.42 2.48
N TRP A 186 21.11 15.16 2.09
CA TRP A 186 20.01 14.34 1.58
C TRP A 186 18.94 14.13 2.65
N LEU A 187 19.32 13.76 3.89
CA LEU A 187 18.36 13.52 4.97
C LEU A 187 17.67 14.82 5.38
N THR A 188 18.42 15.92 5.51
CA THR A 188 17.84 17.24 5.86
C THR A 188 16.82 17.68 4.81
N ALA A 189 17.12 17.48 3.51
CA ALA A 189 16.17 17.76 2.43
C ALA A 189 14.95 16.83 2.48
N PHE A 190 15.12 15.55 2.81
CA PHE A 190 14.03 14.60 2.92
C PHE A 190 13.09 14.92 4.08
N VAL A 191 13.65 15.26 5.24
CA VAL A 191 12.90 15.72 6.42
C VAL A 191 12.16 17.01 6.10
N LEU A 192 12.83 18.00 5.51
CA LEU A 192 12.23 19.28 5.12
C LEU A 192 11.01 19.07 4.20
N LYS A 193 11.20 18.29 3.13
CA LYS A 193 10.14 17.97 2.17
C LYS A 193 8.95 17.32 2.88
N THR A 194 9.21 16.28 3.65
CA THR A 194 8.17 15.49 4.31
C THR A 194 7.41 16.31 5.36
N PHE A 195 8.11 17.10 6.17
CA PHE A 195 7.49 17.96 7.17
C PHE A 195 6.66 19.08 6.54
N ALA A 196 7.11 19.65 5.42
CA ALA A 196 6.30 20.62 4.68
C ALA A 196 4.95 20.02 4.25
N GLN A 197 4.93 18.78 3.76
CA GLN A 197 3.70 18.08 3.40
C GLN A 197 2.83 17.69 4.60
N ALA A 198 3.41 17.61 5.80
CA ALA A 198 2.69 17.27 7.03
C ALA A 198 2.02 18.47 7.71
N THR A 199 2.33 19.70 7.32
CA THR A 199 1.82 20.93 7.96
C THR A 199 0.29 21.05 7.95
N ASP A 200 -0.37 20.48 6.93
CA ASP A 200 -1.83 20.45 6.81
C ASP A 200 -2.48 19.28 7.58
N LEU A 201 -1.66 18.36 8.11
CA LEU A 201 -2.12 17.14 8.80
C LEU A 201 -1.87 17.19 10.32
N ILE A 202 -0.70 17.71 10.74
CA ILE A 202 -0.27 17.84 12.13
C ILE A 202 0.45 19.17 12.37
N TYR A 203 0.58 19.57 13.63
CA TYR A 203 1.38 20.74 13.98
C TYR A 203 2.88 20.47 13.78
N ILE A 204 3.51 21.26 12.91
CA ILE A 204 4.95 21.31 12.69
C ILE A 204 5.44 22.71 13.08
N ASP A 205 6.54 22.78 13.82
CA ASP A 205 7.13 24.05 14.22
C ASP A 205 7.82 24.73 13.02
N GLU A 206 7.41 25.96 12.71
CA GLU A 206 7.95 26.73 11.58
C GLU A 206 9.46 27.01 11.72
N SER A 207 9.98 27.08 12.95
CA SER A 207 11.41 27.23 13.20
C SER A 207 12.20 26.04 12.68
N VAL A 208 11.67 24.81 12.79
CA VAL A 208 12.32 23.60 12.30
C VAL A 208 12.46 23.65 10.77
N LEU A 209 11.39 24.04 10.08
CA LEU A 209 11.39 24.16 8.62
C LEU A 209 12.32 25.29 8.14
N SER A 210 12.26 26.45 8.80
CA SER A 210 13.06 27.62 8.41
C SER A 210 14.55 27.42 8.66
N GLU A 211 14.95 26.79 9.76
CA GLU A 211 16.34 26.47 10.05
C GLU A 211 16.89 25.38 9.12
N ALA A 212 16.12 24.33 8.81
CA ALA A 212 16.52 23.33 7.83
C ALA A 212 16.71 23.94 6.43
N LYS A 213 15.80 24.84 6.00
CA LYS A 213 15.94 25.61 4.75
C LYS A 213 17.20 26.47 4.75
N ALA A 214 17.45 27.20 5.84
CA ALA A 214 18.63 28.05 5.96
C ALA A 214 19.92 27.22 5.89
N TRP A 215 19.97 26.07 6.55
CA TRP A 215 21.11 25.17 6.49
C TRP A 215 21.32 24.60 5.08
N ILE A 216 20.26 24.12 4.42
CA ILE A 216 20.35 23.61 3.05
C ILE A 216 20.88 24.70 2.10
N THR A 217 20.26 25.89 2.12
CA THR A 217 20.65 26.99 1.22
C THR A 217 22.07 27.52 1.47
N ALA A 218 22.58 27.42 2.71
CA ALA A 218 23.97 27.72 3.02
C ALA A 218 24.98 26.76 2.35
N HIS A 219 24.54 25.55 1.99
CA HIS A 219 25.33 24.56 1.24
C HIS A 219 25.09 24.61 -0.28
N GLN A 220 24.35 25.59 -0.77
CA GLN A 220 24.16 25.79 -2.21
C GLN A 220 25.41 26.44 -2.81
N ASN A 221 25.94 25.84 -3.87
CA ASN A 221 27.07 26.39 -4.62
C ASN A 221 26.68 27.65 -5.39
N ALA A 222 27.69 28.43 -5.79
CA ALA A 222 27.47 29.67 -6.56
C ALA A 222 26.80 29.43 -7.93
N ASP A 223 26.97 28.23 -8.51
CA ASP A 223 26.32 27.82 -9.75
C ASP A 223 24.88 27.30 -9.55
N GLY A 224 24.41 27.19 -8.29
CA GLY A 224 23.08 26.70 -7.92
C GLY A 224 23.04 25.22 -7.54
N SER A 225 24.13 24.47 -7.73
CA SER A 225 24.21 23.03 -7.45
C SER A 225 24.38 22.70 -5.97
N PHE A 226 24.18 21.43 -5.64
CA PHE A 226 24.43 20.88 -4.31
C PHE A 226 25.41 19.70 -4.38
N ASP A 227 26.48 19.77 -3.59
CA ASP A 227 27.39 18.64 -3.39
C ASP A 227 26.92 17.77 -2.22
N GLN A 228 27.33 16.50 -2.22
CA GLN A 228 26.98 15.60 -1.11
C GLN A 228 27.69 16.05 0.18
N VAL A 229 26.90 16.27 1.23
CA VAL A 229 27.37 16.59 2.58
C VAL A 229 26.83 15.55 3.54
N GLY A 230 27.68 15.07 4.43
CA GLY A 230 27.36 14.02 5.40
C GLY A 230 27.24 12.63 4.78
N PHE A 231 27.10 11.64 5.65
CA PHE A 231 26.94 10.24 5.28
C PHE A 231 25.47 9.84 5.39
N VAL A 232 25.02 8.99 4.46
CA VAL A 232 23.70 8.36 4.51
C VAL A 232 23.93 6.87 4.72
N HIS A 233 23.44 6.32 5.84
CA HIS A 233 23.68 4.93 6.23
C HIS A 233 22.78 3.94 5.46
N HIS A 234 21.56 4.35 5.13
CA HIS A 234 20.59 3.53 4.38
C HIS A 234 20.53 3.98 2.93
N GLN A 235 21.46 3.51 2.09
CA GLN A 235 21.50 3.88 0.67
C GLN A 235 20.24 3.51 -0.12
N GLU A 236 19.47 2.52 0.35
CA GLU A 236 18.19 2.12 -0.24
C GLU A 236 17.16 3.25 -0.22
N LEU A 237 17.22 4.14 0.79
CA LEU A 237 16.33 5.30 0.91
C LEU A 237 16.59 6.38 -0.14
N ILE A 238 17.81 6.42 -0.68
CA ILE A 238 18.23 7.44 -1.65
C ILE A 238 17.49 7.26 -2.99
N GLY A 239 16.93 6.08 -3.27
CA GLY A 239 15.98 5.88 -4.37
C GLY A 239 16.54 6.22 -5.76
N GLY A 240 17.84 6.02 -5.98
CA GLY A 240 18.52 6.32 -7.24
C GLY A 240 19.01 7.76 -7.39
N VAL A 241 18.91 8.59 -6.35
CA VAL A 241 19.57 9.92 -6.27
C VAL A 241 21.08 9.72 -6.16
N SER A 242 21.73 9.45 -7.29
CA SER A 242 23.18 9.24 -7.39
C SER A 242 23.80 10.33 -8.23
N GLY A 243 24.88 10.92 -7.70
CA GLY A 243 25.58 12.02 -8.35
C GLY A 243 24.99 13.40 -8.07
N LYS A 244 25.76 14.41 -8.46
CA LYS A 244 25.53 15.82 -8.15
C LYS A 244 24.20 16.35 -8.70
N ASP A 245 23.86 15.99 -9.93
CA ASP A 245 22.67 16.52 -10.60
C ASP A 245 21.38 15.94 -10.01
N ALA A 246 21.35 14.63 -9.74
CA ALA A 246 20.20 13.99 -9.11
C ALA A 246 19.96 14.54 -7.69
N LEU A 247 21.04 14.73 -6.90
CA LEU A 247 20.93 15.34 -5.57
C LEU A 247 20.42 16.78 -5.67
N THR A 248 20.95 17.55 -6.62
CA THR A 248 20.50 18.93 -6.86
C THR A 248 19.02 18.97 -7.22
N ALA A 249 18.54 18.08 -8.09
CA ALA A 249 17.13 17.97 -8.44
C ALA A 249 16.25 17.61 -7.24
N TYR A 250 16.69 16.65 -6.42
CA TYR A 250 15.97 16.25 -5.21
C TYR A 250 15.85 17.42 -4.20
N VAL A 251 16.96 18.11 -3.94
CA VAL A 251 16.98 19.27 -3.03
C VAL A 251 16.15 20.43 -3.58
N ALA A 252 16.17 20.66 -4.89
CA ALA A 252 15.34 21.68 -5.54
C ALA A 252 13.85 21.43 -5.29
N ILE A 253 13.39 20.18 -5.50
CA ILE A 253 12.01 19.78 -5.23
C ILE A 253 11.67 19.98 -3.75
N ALA A 254 12.54 19.54 -2.84
CA ALA A 254 12.32 19.71 -1.40
C ALA A 254 12.19 21.19 -0.98
N LEU A 255 13.05 22.06 -1.49
CA LEU A 255 13.00 23.50 -1.23
C LEU A 255 11.70 24.13 -1.75
N MET A 256 11.31 23.81 -3.00
CA MET A 256 10.10 24.35 -3.61
C MET A 256 8.83 23.87 -2.90
N GLU A 257 8.75 22.58 -2.56
CA GLU A 257 7.64 22.02 -1.78
C GLU A 257 7.54 22.64 -0.38
N ALA A 258 8.67 23.08 0.21
CA ALA A 258 8.72 23.80 1.48
C ALA A 258 8.63 25.33 1.36
N GLY A 259 8.27 25.84 0.16
CA GLY A 259 8.02 27.25 -0.12
C GLY A 259 9.26 28.13 -0.36
N ASP A 260 10.46 27.56 -0.46
CA ASP A 260 11.67 28.29 -0.85
C ASP A 260 11.86 28.29 -2.37
N ASN A 261 11.21 29.25 -3.01
CA ASN A 261 11.30 29.44 -4.45
C ASN A 261 12.66 30.01 -4.90
N ILE A 262 13.43 30.66 -4.02
CA ILE A 262 14.69 31.31 -4.41
C ILE A 262 15.80 30.28 -4.50
N GLY A 263 15.98 29.48 -3.44
CA GLY A 263 16.94 28.38 -3.42
C GLY A 263 16.61 27.34 -4.50
N GLY A 264 15.33 26.98 -4.60
CA GLY A 264 14.82 26.07 -5.63
C GLY A 264 15.09 26.56 -7.06
N ALA A 265 14.77 27.82 -7.38
CA ALA A 265 14.97 28.35 -8.73
C ALA A 265 16.44 28.38 -9.17
N LYS A 266 17.38 28.65 -8.25
CA LYS A 266 18.82 28.58 -8.55
C LYS A 266 19.25 27.15 -8.90
N ALA A 267 18.75 26.16 -8.17
CA ALA A 267 19.04 24.75 -8.44
C ALA A 267 18.42 24.29 -9.77
N VAL A 268 17.21 24.75 -10.09
CA VAL A 268 16.58 24.51 -11.40
C VAL A 268 17.42 25.11 -12.53
N ALA A 269 17.90 26.35 -12.39
CA ALA A 269 18.74 26.99 -13.40
C ALA A 269 20.07 26.23 -13.64
N TYR A 270 20.67 25.66 -12.60
CA TYR A 270 21.81 24.74 -12.74
C TYR A 270 21.45 23.52 -13.60
N LEU A 271 20.31 22.88 -13.31
CA LEU A 271 19.86 21.66 -14.00
C LEU A 271 19.52 21.91 -15.48
N GLU A 272 18.90 23.05 -15.80
CA GLU A 272 18.62 23.46 -17.18
C GLU A 272 19.91 23.61 -18.02
N ASN A 273 20.97 24.11 -17.40
CA ASN A 273 22.29 24.19 -18.05
C ASN A 273 22.92 22.81 -18.29
N GLN A 274 22.72 21.85 -17.38
CA GLN A 274 23.22 20.47 -17.58
C GLN A 274 22.47 19.76 -18.71
N LEU A 275 21.15 19.93 -18.80
CA LEU A 275 20.33 19.37 -19.88
C LEU A 275 20.78 19.86 -21.26
N SER A 276 21.13 21.15 -21.36
CA SER A 276 21.63 21.75 -22.60
C SER A 276 22.97 21.16 -23.08
N GLY A 277 23.70 20.45 -22.21
CA GLY A 277 24.94 19.75 -22.54
C GLY A 277 24.78 18.26 -22.84
N MET A 278 23.54 17.72 -22.79
CA MET A 278 23.24 16.32 -23.07
C MET A 278 22.76 16.07 -24.52
N ASP A 279 22.47 17.14 -25.27
CA ASP A 279 22.27 17.13 -26.73
C ASP A 279 23.61 17.13 -27.49
#